data_AF-A0A5M5M451-F1
#
_entry.id   AF-A0A5M5M451-F1
#
_cell.length_a   1.000
_cell.length_b   1.000
_cell.length_c   1.000
_cell.angle_alpha   90.00
_cell.angle_beta   90.00
_cell.angle_gamma   90.00
#
_symmetry.space_group_name_H-M   'P 1'
#
loop_
_entity.id
_entity.type
_entity.pdbx_description
1 polymer ?
#
loop_
_entity_poly.entity_id
_entity_poly.type
_entity_poly.pdbx_seq_one_letter_code
_entity_poly.pdbx_strand_id
1 'polypeptide(L)'
;MNYLKIYTLLLCAVLITACSDDEEQFNSGAATVSLQETVMTVKESAGLCTVPVVVTGEHTGTIRVTFELKDHTAKEDENYIVTTKTLLIPAGQETINFEFKTVDDKVVNDDRSFDIEIADVKGASIGTNNRLTVTIKDNDSSFYETLSGTWVFTGTASATNASNVQVGFSVKVNTAEEGTEAYEHYLVCSNKNGFDPDNDIEWEFSWRLHYEYDSAAQKTYLSIVPGEDVASYGPYTIRFRRLALDGSTSDVYRGEYDAETKTVTFENANLIGDMYKDGLIQIQKFRLFGCKMEHIR
;
A
#
# COMPACT_ATOMS: atom_id res chain seq x y z
N MET A 1 46.18 34.20 -66.84
CA MET A 1 44.91 34.75 -67.38
C MET A 1 43.78 34.34 -66.46
N ASN A 2 43.28 35.27 -65.64
CA ASN A 2 41.86 35.64 -65.52
C ASN A 2 41.60 36.29 -64.15
N TYR A 3 41.00 37.48 -64.23
CA TYR A 3 40.60 38.39 -63.17
C TYR A 3 39.15 38.10 -62.74
N LEU A 4 38.81 38.30 -61.45
CA LEU A 4 37.54 38.88 -60.93
C LEU A 4 37.61 38.86 -59.37
N LYS A 5 37.84 39.95 -58.62
CA LYS A 5 37.04 41.15 -58.25
C LYS A 5 35.81 40.91 -57.32
N ILE A 6 36.00 41.36 -56.05
CA ILE A 6 35.09 42.17 -55.16
C ILE A 6 33.91 41.37 -54.51
N TYR A 7 33.57 41.42 -53.21
CA TYR A 7 33.10 42.55 -52.36
C TYR A 7 33.35 42.37 -50.86
N THR A 8 33.67 43.50 -50.22
CA THR A 8 33.75 43.77 -48.78
C THR A 8 32.40 43.61 -48.09
N LEU A 9 32.33 42.92 -46.95
CA LEU A 9 31.21 43.00 -46.01
C LEU A 9 31.76 43.46 -44.65
N LEU A 10 31.51 44.74 -44.32
CA LEU A 10 31.89 45.36 -43.07
C LEU A 10 30.84 44.98 -42.00
N LEU A 11 31.13 43.99 -41.17
CA LEU A 11 30.27 43.60 -40.06
C LEU A 11 30.63 44.45 -38.83
N CYS A 12 29.91 45.55 -38.62
CA CYS A 12 29.95 46.31 -37.37
C CYS A 12 29.35 45.45 -36.25
N ALA A 13 30.21 44.92 -35.37
CA ALA A 13 29.79 44.36 -34.10
C ALA A 13 29.42 45.50 -33.15
N VAL A 14 28.13 45.81 -33.05
CA VAL A 14 27.60 46.67 -31.97
C VAL A 14 27.48 45.78 -30.74
N LEU A 15 28.39 45.95 -29.78
CA LEU A 15 28.26 45.41 -28.43
C LEU A 15 27.20 46.25 -27.70
N ILE A 16 25.99 45.72 -27.57
CA ILE A 16 25.02 46.25 -26.60
C ILE A 16 25.24 45.45 -25.32
N THR A 17 25.98 46.05 -24.38
CA THR A 17 26.02 45.58 -22.98
C THR A 17 24.71 46.00 -22.33
N ALA A 18 23.68 45.18 -22.42
CA ALA A 18 22.51 45.28 -21.55
C ALA A 18 22.88 44.68 -20.19
N CYS A 19 23.50 45.48 -19.32
CA CYS A 19 23.45 45.21 -17.88
C CYS A 19 22.09 45.74 -17.40
N SER A 20 21.08 44.89 -17.30
CA SER A 20 20.03 45.14 -16.31
C SER A 20 20.55 44.57 -14.99
N ASP A 21 21.14 45.44 -14.18
CA ASP A 21 21.30 45.20 -12.74
C ASP A 21 19.92 45.29 -12.08
N ASP A 22 19.02 44.39 -12.45
CA ASP A 22 17.77 44.19 -11.70
C ASP A 22 18.14 43.35 -10.47
N GLU A 23 18.71 44.00 -9.46
CA GLU A 23 18.78 43.39 -8.13
C GLU A 23 17.36 43.06 -7.68
N GLU A 24 17.07 41.78 -7.44
CA GLU A 24 15.76 41.35 -6.94
C GLU A 24 15.39 42.15 -5.68
N GLN A 25 14.38 43.02 -5.81
CA GLN A 25 13.92 43.83 -4.69
C GLN A 25 13.06 42.97 -3.76
N PHE A 26 13.56 42.76 -2.54
CA PHE A 26 12.79 42.09 -1.49
C PHE A 26 11.57 42.92 -1.09
N ASN A 27 10.49 42.23 -0.74
CA ASN A 27 9.29 42.86 -0.21
C ASN A 27 9.60 43.64 1.09
N SER A 28 9.00 44.82 1.23
CA SER A 28 9.09 45.67 2.44
C SER A 28 7.75 45.87 3.14
N GLY A 29 6.66 45.39 2.53
CA GLY A 29 5.32 45.44 3.10
C GLY A 29 5.12 44.44 4.24
N ALA A 30 4.06 44.66 5.02
CA ALA A 30 3.70 43.78 6.14
C ALA A 30 3.03 42.49 5.62
N ALA A 31 3.83 41.58 5.07
CA ALA A 31 3.41 40.23 4.68
C ALA A 31 3.77 39.18 5.73
N THR A 32 2.97 38.11 5.81
CA THR A 32 3.27 36.89 6.56
C THR A 32 3.23 35.66 5.65
N VAL A 33 4.08 34.68 5.93
CA VAL A 33 4.15 33.41 5.20
C VAL A 33 3.77 32.26 6.11
N SER A 34 2.86 31.39 5.67
CA SER A 34 2.41 30.20 6.40
C SER A 34 2.29 28.99 5.48
N LEU A 35 2.42 27.80 6.04
CA LEU A 35 1.98 26.57 5.41
C LEU A 35 0.45 26.53 5.45
N GLN A 36 -0.18 26.11 4.34
CA GLN A 36 -1.65 26.06 4.27
C GLN A 36 -2.21 25.05 5.28
N GLU A 37 -1.56 23.91 5.40
CA GLU A 37 -1.94 22.82 6.31
C GLU A 37 -0.83 22.58 7.35
N THR A 38 -1.19 21.97 8.47
CA THR A 38 -0.25 21.57 9.54
C THR A 38 -0.05 20.05 9.61
N VAL A 39 -0.88 19.28 8.89
CA VAL A 39 -0.76 17.83 8.73
C VAL A 39 -0.98 17.44 7.27
N MET A 40 -0.20 16.47 6.80
CA MET A 40 -0.34 15.88 5.47
C MET A 40 -0.10 14.38 5.55
N THR A 41 -0.89 13.61 4.80
CA THR A 41 -0.71 12.16 4.68
C THR A 41 -0.63 11.80 3.20
N VAL A 42 0.42 11.09 2.83
CA VAL A 42 0.70 10.64 1.45
C VAL A 42 1.08 9.16 1.48
N LYS A 43 0.89 8.44 0.38
CA LYS A 43 1.44 7.08 0.21
C LYS A 43 2.90 7.17 -0.23
N GLU A 44 3.74 6.19 0.09
CA GLU A 44 5.12 6.16 -0.44
C GLU A 44 5.18 6.06 -1.98
N SER A 45 4.14 5.50 -2.62
CA SER A 45 3.95 5.55 -4.08
C SER A 45 3.37 6.87 -4.64
N ALA A 46 3.16 7.91 -3.83
CA ALA A 46 2.57 9.16 -4.30
C ALA A 46 3.47 9.87 -5.34
N GLY A 47 4.78 9.67 -5.28
CA GLY A 47 5.73 10.34 -6.14
C GLY A 47 5.87 11.81 -5.74
N LEU A 48 5.70 12.73 -6.70
CA LEU A 48 5.85 14.17 -6.45
C LEU A 48 4.67 14.71 -5.64
N CYS A 49 4.96 15.26 -4.46
CA CYS A 49 4.01 15.86 -3.54
C CYS A 49 4.25 17.37 -3.43
N THR A 50 3.16 18.13 -3.27
CA THR A 50 3.21 19.59 -3.19
C THR A 50 2.63 20.09 -1.87
N VAL A 51 3.32 21.03 -1.24
CA VAL A 51 2.92 21.68 0.01
C VAL A 51 2.66 23.16 -0.28
N PRO A 52 1.41 23.62 -0.26
CA PRO A 52 1.10 25.02 -0.50
C PRO A 52 1.63 25.92 0.61
N VAL A 53 2.42 26.92 0.21
CA VAL A 53 2.97 28.00 1.04
C VAL A 53 2.21 29.27 0.68
N VAL A 54 1.51 29.84 1.65
CA VAL A 54 0.58 30.96 1.47
C VAL A 54 1.17 32.25 2.04
N VAL A 55 1.06 33.33 1.26
CA VAL A 55 1.42 34.69 1.66
C VAL A 55 0.16 35.49 1.94
N THR A 56 0.12 36.24 3.03
CA THR A 56 -0.95 37.19 3.34
C THR A 56 -0.37 38.56 3.67
N GLY A 57 -1.10 39.64 3.39
CA GLY A 57 -0.65 41.02 3.64
C GLY A 57 0.00 41.68 2.43
N GLU A 58 0.77 42.75 2.65
CA GLU A 58 1.36 43.56 1.57
C GLU A 58 2.60 42.86 0.96
N HIS A 59 2.45 42.37 -0.28
CA HIS A 59 3.47 41.60 -1.00
C HIS A 59 3.74 42.17 -2.40
N THR A 60 4.55 43.23 -2.46
CA THR A 60 4.88 43.95 -3.71
C THR A 60 6.30 43.68 -4.23
N GLY A 61 7.10 42.90 -3.51
CA GLY A 61 8.45 42.48 -3.89
C GLY A 61 8.66 40.98 -3.70
N THR A 62 9.85 40.47 -3.98
CA THR A 62 10.16 39.04 -3.79
C THR A 62 10.23 38.69 -2.31
N ILE A 63 9.70 37.53 -1.93
CA ILE A 63 9.88 36.92 -0.61
C ILE A 63 10.74 35.67 -0.78
N ARG A 64 11.73 35.47 0.09
CA ARG A 64 12.50 34.22 0.15
C ARG A 64 12.16 33.48 1.42
N VAL A 65 11.75 32.23 1.29
CA VAL A 65 11.44 31.32 2.39
C VAL A 65 12.51 30.24 2.44
N THR A 66 13.08 30.01 3.61
CA THR A 66 14.02 28.91 3.86
C THR A 66 13.38 27.91 4.81
N PHE A 67 13.45 26.64 4.43
CA PHE A 67 12.87 25.52 5.15
C PHE A 67 13.94 24.69 5.86
N GLU A 68 13.56 24.12 6.99
CA GLU A 68 14.29 23.05 7.66
C GLU A 68 13.43 21.79 7.63
N LEU A 69 14.06 20.64 7.35
CA LEU A 69 13.40 19.34 7.40
C LEU A 69 13.91 18.61 8.64
N LYS A 70 12.97 18.12 9.44
CA LYS A 70 13.29 17.35 10.64
C LYS A 70 12.79 15.94 10.45
N ASP A 71 13.75 15.03 10.29
CA ASP A 71 13.47 13.60 10.26
C ASP A 71 12.89 13.13 11.60
N HIS A 72 11.88 12.27 11.50
CA HIS A 72 11.51 11.38 12.60
C HIS A 72 11.87 9.94 12.18
N THR A 73 10.87 9.13 11.85
CA THR A 73 11.01 7.78 11.31
C THR A 73 11.25 7.76 9.79
N ALA A 74 10.81 8.79 9.06
CA ALA A 74 11.23 9.00 7.68
C ALA A 74 12.59 9.71 7.63
N LYS A 75 13.46 9.31 6.70
CA LYS A 75 14.79 9.89 6.44
C LYS A 75 14.86 10.52 5.05
N GLU A 76 15.43 11.72 4.98
CA GLU A 76 15.77 12.37 3.72
C GLU A 76 16.74 11.49 2.90
N ASP A 77 16.57 11.48 1.59
CA ASP A 77 17.28 10.64 0.62
C ASP A 77 17.05 9.12 0.72
N GLU A 78 16.30 8.64 1.71
CA GLU A 78 15.88 7.23 1.83
C GLU A 78 14.38 7.05 1.63
N ASN A 79 13.54 7.85 2.31
CA ASN A 79 12.07 7.73 2.26
C ASN A 79 11.42 8.93 1.56
N TYR A 80 12.11 10.08 1.53
CA TYR A 80 11.67 11.25 0.79
C TYR A 80 12.87 12.04 0.26
N ILE A 81 12.68 12.74 -0.86
CA ILE A 81 13.71 13.51 -1.55
C ILE A 81 13.22 14.95 -1.73
N VAL A 82 14.08 15.92 -1.44
CA VAL A 82 13.83 17.35 -1.67
C VAL A 82 14.92 17.94 -2.54
N THR A 83 14.54 18.65 -3.60
CA THR A 83 15.50 19.27 -4.52
C THR A 83 16.01 20.62 -4.01
N THR A 84 15.17 21.37 -3.27
CA THR A 84 15.53 22.68 -2.72
C THR A 84 14.83 22.93 -1.39
N LYS A 85 15.57 23.49 -0.42
CA LYS A 85 15.03 23.98 0.87
C LYS A 85 14.82 25.49 0.87
N THR A 86 14.88 26.12 -0.29
CA THR A 86 14.62 27.56 -0.45
C THR A 86 13.60 27.79 -1.56
N LEU A 87 12.62 28.63 -1.27
CA LEU A 87 11.56 29.03 -2.19
C LEU A 87 11.58 30.54 -2.39
N LEU A 88 11.53 30.98 -3.64
CA LEU A 88 11.34 32.38 -4.00
C LEU A 88 9.90 32.59 -4.42
N ILE A 89 9.22 33.51 -3.75
CA ILE A 89 7.84 33.89 -4.03
C ILE A 89 7.88 35.25 -4.74
N PRO A 90 7.63 35.30 -6.06
CA PRO A 90 7.60 36.56 -6.81
C PRO A 90 6.52 37.49 -6.29
N ALA A 91 6.68 38.80 -6.52
CA ALA A 91 5.69 39.81 -6.16
C ALA A 91 4.29 39.45 -6.71
N GLY A 92 3.26 39.63 -5.87
CA GLY A 92 1.86 39.35 -6.22
C GLY A 92 1.47 37.87 -6.29
N GLN A 93 2.37 36.93 -6.00
CA GLN A 93 2.03 35.51 -5.86
C GLN A 93 1.65 35.19 -4.41
N GLU A 94 0.37 34.92 -4.19
CA GLU A 94 -0.16 34.61 -2.85
C GLU A 94 0.03 33.15 -2.44
N THR A 95 0.36 32.26 -3.39
CA THR A 95 0.61 30.85 -3.11
C THR A 95 1.65 30.27 -4.05
N ILE A 96 2.56 29.48 -3.50
CA ILE A 96 3.54 28.70 -4.25
C ILE A 96 3.81 27.39 -3.52
N ASN A 97 4.20 26.34 -4.23
CA ASN A 97 4.40 25.03 -3.63
C ASN A 97 5.86 24.79 -3.23
N PHE A 98 6.06 24.32 -2.01
CA PHE A 98 7.24 23.54 -1.66
C PHE A 98 7.03 22.10 -2.16
N GLU A 99 8.04 21.50 -2.77
CA GLU A 99 7.92 20.18 -3.40
C GLU A 99 8.86 19.17 -2.74
N PHE A 100 8.35 17.97 -2.52
CA PHE A 100 9.15 16.80 -2.15
C PHE A 100 8.65 15.59 -2.92
N LYS A 101 9.48 14.56 -3.03
CA LYS A 101 9.12 13.30 -3.67
C LYS A 101 9.20 12.17 -2.64
N THR A 102 8.21 11.28 -2.59
CA THR A 102 8.29 10.05 -1.80
C THR A 102 9.12 8.99 -2.53
N VAL A 103 9.81 8.14 -1.78
CA VAL A 103 10.53 6.97 -2.29
C VAL A 103 9.70 5.74 -1.97
N ASP A 104 9.34 5.00 -3.02
CA ASP A 104 8.55 3.77 -2.97
C ASP A 104 9.51 2.58 -2.96
N ASP A 105 9.30 1.62 -2.06
CA ASP A 105 10.08 0.39 -2.03
C ASP A 105 9.18 -0.87 -2.16
N LYS A 106 9.55 -1.98 -1.52
CA LYS A 106 8.78 -3.24 -1.53
C LYS A 106 8.74 -3.88 -0.15
N VAL A 107 9.25 -3.17 0.84
CA VAL A 107 9.45 -3.62 2.20
C VAL A 107 8.28 -3.06 2.98
N VAL A 108 7.63 -3.92 3.75
CA VAL A 108 6.59 -3.42 4.64
C VAL A 108 7.24 -2.67 5.79
N ASN A 109 6.94 -1.38 5.86
CA ASN A 109 7.35 -0.50 6.95
C ASN A 109 6.14 -0.06 7.76
N ASP A 110 6.38 0.38 8.99
CA ASP A 110 5.38 1.20 9.69
C ASP A 110 5.23 2.56 8.99
N ASP A 111 4.12 3.26 9.24
CA ASP A 111 3.95 4.65 8.81
C ASP A 111 5.15 5.51 9.27
N ARG A 112 5.78 6.20 8.32
CA ARG A 112 6.98 7.01 8.55
C ARG A 112 6.63 8.49 8.54
N SER A 113 7.32 9.31 9.34
CA SER A 113 7.04 10.75 9.38
C SER A 113 8.27 11.64 9.41
N PHE A 114 8.09 12.88 8.95
CA PHE A 114 9.05 13.98 9.03
C PHE A 114 8.27 15.30 9.15
N ASP A 115 8.95 16.36 9.60
CA ASP A 115 8.38 17.71 9.60
C ASP A 115 9.04 18.60 8.54
N ILE A 116 8.23 19.46 7.93
CA ILE A 116 8.66 20.62 7.14
C ILE A 116 8.42 21.87 8.00
N GLU A 117 9.46 22.66 8.26
CA GLU A 117 9.38 23.88 9.06
C GLU A 117 9.90 25.09 8.28
N ILE A 118 9.19 26.22 8.38
CA ILE A 118 9.67 27.52 7.91
C ILE A 118 10.69 28.03 8.94
N ALA A 119 11.98 27.99 8.58
CA ALA A 119 13.09 28.36 9.46
C ALA A 119 13.44 29.85 9.37
N ASP A 120 13.37 30.44 8.17
CA ASP A 120 13.64 31.86 7.92
C ASP A 120 12.76 32.39 6.80
N VAL A 121 12.39 33.68 6.90
CA VAL A 121 11.66 34.40 5.85
C VAL A 121 12.30 35.78 5.67
N LYS A 122 12.79 36.06 4.47
CA LYS A 122 13.29 37.38 4.08
C LYS A 122 12.25 38.09 3.21
N GLY A 123 11.90 39.31 3.61
CA GLY A 123 10.88 40.14 2.95
C GLY A 123 9.46 39.97 3.51
N ALA A 124 9.29 39.18 4.56
CA ALA A 124 8.03 38.99 5.28
C ALA A 124 8.32 38.47 6.70
N SER A 125 7.28 38.26 7.51
CA SER A 125 7.37 37.58 8.80
C SER A 125 6.86 36.14 8.70
N ILE A 126 7.32 35.26 9.60
CA ILE A 126 6.76 33.91 9.73
C ILE A 126 5.37 34.01 10.35
N GLY A 127 4.38 33.36 9.74
CA GLY A 127 3.00 33.29 10.23
C GLY A 127 2.78 32.15 11.22
N THR A 128 1.54 31.94 11.63
CA THR A 128 1.18 30.99 12.71
C THR A 128 1.45 29.54 12.34
N ASN A 129 1.11 29.13 11.11
CA ASN A 129 1.31 27.77 10.64
C ASN A 129 2.70 27.67 10.00
N ASN A 130 3.73 27.48 10.82
CA ASN A 130 5.11 27.41 10.36
C ASN A 130 5.68 25.98 10.30
N ARG A 131 4.90 24.98 10.70
CA ARG A 131 5.29 23.56 10.70
C ARG A 131 4.18 22.70 10.11
N LEU A 132 4.58 21.75 9.27
CA LEU A 132 3.74 20.69 8.71
C LEU A 132 4.36 19.34 9.07
N THR A 133 3.58 18.48 9.72
CA THR A 133 3.96 17.07 9.87
C THR A 133 3.44 16.27 8.69
N VAL A 134 4.35 15.62 7.98
CA VAL A 134 4.04 14.71 6.87
C VAL A 134 4.14 13.28 7.36
N THR A 135 3.08 12.50 7.12
CA THR A 135 3.05 11.05 7.32
C THR A 135 3.07 10.36 5.96
N ILE A 136 4.09 9.55 5.72
CA ILE A 136 4.23 8.67 4.58
C ILE A 136 3.65 7.31 5.00
N LYS A 137 2.52 6.96 4.40
CA LYS A 137 1.87 5.66 4.57
C LYS A 137 2.56 4.63 3.72
N ASP A 138 2.90 3.54 4.37
CA ASP A 138 3.43 2.37 3.71
C ASP A 138 2.35 1.76 2.79
N ASN A 139 2.70 1.48 1.55
CA ASN A 139 1.80 0.86 0.58
C ASN A 139 2.08 -0.63 0.39
N ASP A 140 3.14 -1.14 1.01
CA ASP A 140 3.53 -2.55 1.00
C ASP A 140 2.89 -3.32 2.17
N SER A 141 2.34 -2.59 3.15
CA SER A 141 1.78 -3.06 4.43
C SER A 141 0.70 -4.12 4.33
N SER A 142 0.16 -4.33 3.13
CA SER A 142 -0.80 -5.39 2.92
C SER A 142 -0.73 -5.99 1.52
N PHE A 143 -0.26 -7.23 1.43
CA PHE A 143 -0.51 -8.10 0.27
C PHE A 143 -2.00 -8.38 0.07
N TYR A 144 -2.89 -7.94 0.97
CA TYR A 144 -4.31 -8.23 0.98
C TYR A 144 -4.98 -8.11 -0.39
N GLU A 145 -4.83 -6.98 -1.09
CA GLU A 145 -5.42 -6.81 -2.42
C GLU A 145 -4.86 -7.75 -3.48
N THR A 146 -3.59 -8.13 -3.35
CA THR A 146 -2.94 -9.07 -4.27
C THR A 146 -3.46 -10.50 -4.12
N LEU A 147 -4.13 -10.81 -3.00
CA LEU A 147 -4.70 -12.13 -2.73
C LEU A 147 -6.03 -12.35 -3.44
N SER A 148 -6.68 -11.30 -3.94
CA SER A 148 -7.90 -11.43 -4.75
C SER A 148 -7.61 -12.16 -6.06
N GLY A 149 -8.55 -12.99 -6.51
CA GLY A 149 -8.45 -13.70 -7.79
C GLY A 149 -8.76 -15.19 -7.70
N THR A 150 -8.27 -15.95 -8.68
CA THR A 150 -8.42 -17.39 -8.79
C THR A 150 -7.17 -18.09 -8.31
N TRP A 151 -7.35 -18.97 -7.35
CA TRP A 151 -6.32 -19.84 -6.79
C TRP A 151 -6.60 -21.30 -7.15
N VAL A 152 -5.58 -22.14 -7.13
CA VAL A 152 -5.76 -23.59 -7.09
C VAL A 152 -5.38 -24.10 -5.71
N PHE A 153 -6.35 -24.71 -5.03
CA PHE A 153 -6.14 -25.43 -3.79
C PHE A 153 -5.75 -26.87 -4.12
N THR A 154 -4.67 -27.36 -3.52
CA THR A 154 -4.23 -28.74 -3.63
C THR A 154 -4.04 -29.36 -2.26
N GLY A 155 -4.08 -30.69 -2.21
CA GLY A 155 -3.78 -31.45 -1.01
C GLY A 155 -3.99 -32.93 -1.23
N THR A 156 -3.83 -33.71 -0.16
CA THR A 156 -4.17 -35.13 -0.17
C THR A 156 -5.43 -35.35 0.65
N ALA A 157 -6.47 -35.91 0.04
CA ALA A 157 -7.78 -36.09 0.64
C ALA A 157 -8.07 -37.55 0.99
N SER A 158 -8.84 -37.75 2.05
CA SER A 158 -9.51 -39.01 2.39
C SER A 158 -10.96 -38.73 2.77
N ALA A 159 -11.87 -39.59 2.34
CA ALA A 159 -13.30 -39.55 2.59
C ALA A 159 -13.83 -40.98 2.80
N THR A 160 -15.11 -41.24 2.55
CA THR A 160 -15.70 -42.57 2.78
C THR A 160 -15.25 -43.56 1.72
N ASN A 161 -15.22 -43.14 0.45
CA ASN A 161 -14.89 -44.00 -0.68
C ASN A 161 -13.52 -43.67 -1.31
N ALA A 162 -12.84 -42.62 -0.83
CA ALA A 162 -11.51 -42.22 -1.25
C ALA A 162 -10.51 -42.27 -0.09
N SER A 163 -9.29 -42.76 -0.33
CA SER A 163 -8.21 -42.78 0.67
C SER A 163 -6.90 -42.32 0.05
N ASN A 164 -6.30 -41.30 0.67
CA ASN A 164 -5.02 -40.69 0.27
C ASN A 164 -4.92 -40.29 -1.21
N VAL A 165 -5.99 -39.70 -1.76
CA VAL A 165 -6.05 -39.29 -3.16
C VAL A 165 -5.59 -37.83 -3.29
N GLN A 166 -4.79 -37.53 -4.31
CA GLN A 166 -4.43 -36.14 -4.63
C GLN A 166 -5.65 -35.39 -5.16
N VAL A 167 -5.91 -34.21 -4.61
CA VAL A 167 -6.99 -33.33 -5.05
C VAL A 167 -6.44 -31.97 -5.47
N GLY A 168 -7.11 -31.36 -6.44
CA GLY A 168 -6.81 -30.03 -6.96
C GLY A 168 -8.08 -29.37 -7.47
N PHE A 169 -8.41 -28.18 -7.00
CA PHE A 169 -9.61 -27.46 -7.41
C PHE A 169 -9.44 -25.95 -7.35
N SER A 170 -10.18 -25.24 -8.19
CA SER A 170 -10.13 -23.78 -8.21
C SER A 170 -10.91 -23.18 -7.04
N VAL A 171 -10.34 -22.14 -6.44
CA VAL A 171 -10.94 -21.33 -5.38
C VAL A 171 -10.96 -19.89 -5.88
N LYS A 172 -12.13 -19.24 -5.85
CA LYS A 172 -12.22 -17.79 -6.01
C LYS A 172 -11.98 -17.15 -4.66
N VAL A 173 -11.12 -16.16 -4.60
CA VAL A 173 -10.81 -15.37 -3.40
C VAL A 173 -11.18 -13.92 -3.70
N ASN A 174 -11.97 -13.31 -2.82
CA ASN A 174 -12.34 -11.90 -2.92
C ASN A 174 -11.90 -11.17 -1.65
N THR A 175 -11.36 -9.97 -1.84
CA THR A 175 -11.10 -8.99 -0.77
C THR A 175 -12.38 -8.23 -0.44
N ALA A 176 -12.42 -7.65 0.76
CA ALA A 176 -13.45 -6.71 1.17
C ALA A 176 -13.16 -5.33 0.60
N GLU A 177 -14.19 -4.48 0.55
CA GLU A 177 -14.05 -3.11 0.05
C GLU A 177 -13.27 -2.23 1.05
N GLU A 178 -12.42 -1.34 0.52
CA GLU A 178 -11.65 -0.37 1.31
C GLU A 178 -12.58 0.50 2.17
N GLY A 179 -12.23 0.64 3.46
CA GLY A 179 -13.02 1.39 4.44
C GLY A 179 -14.08 0.56 5.18
N THR A 180 -14.24 -0.72 4.88
CA THR A 180 -15.07 -1.65 5.68
C THR A 180 -14.28 -2.25 6.85
N GLU A 181 -14.97 -2.69 7.91
CA GLU A 181 -14.33 -3.40 9.04
C GLU A 181 -13.66 -4.72 8.64
N ALA A 182 -13.99 -5.26 7.47
CA ALA A 182 -13.40 -6.51 6.96
C ALA A 182 -12.15 -6.27 6.09
N TYR A 183 -11.93 -5.05 5.62
CA TYR A 183 -10.75 -4.67 4.84
C TYR A 183 -9.48 -4.99 5.64
N GLU A 184 -8.51 -5.64 5.00
CA GLU A 184 -7.26 -6.10 5.64
C GLU A 184 -7.45 -7.07 6.83
N HIS A 185 -8.64 -7.64 7.02
CA HIS A 185 -8.89 -8.62 8.10
C HIS A 185 -9.46 -9.93 7.58
N TYR A 186 -10.31 -9.89 6.54
CA TYR A 186 -10.98 -11.09 6.03
C TYR A 186 -10.99 -11.17 4.52
N LEU A 187 -10.80 -12.37 3.98
CA LEU A 187 -11.01 -12.73 2.58
C LEU A 187 -12.20 -13.69 2.51
N VAL A 188 -12.98 -13.64 1.43
CA VAL A 188 -14.06 -14.60 1.16
C VAL A 188 -13.62 -15.53 0.04
N CYS A 189 -13.55 -16.82 0.36
CA CYS A 189 -13.21 -17.87 -0.57
C CYS A 189 -14.47 -18.63 -1.00
N SER A 190 -14.56 -19.01 -2.28
CA SER A 190 -15.62 -19.91 -2.73
C SER A 190 -15.17 -20.91 -3.79
N ASN A 191 -15.80 -22.07 -3.80
CA ASN A 191 -15.68 -23.04 -4.87
C ASN A 191 -16.90 -23.96 -4.95
N LYS A 192 -16.98 -24.73 -6.04
CA LYS A 192 -18.00 -25.77 -6.21
C LYS A 192 -17.37 -27.15 -6.02
N ASN A 193 -17.90 -27.94 -5.09
CA ASN A 193 -17.61 -29.36 -4.84
C ASN A 193 -16.14 -29.74 -4.52
N GLY A 194 -15.16 -28.83 -4.56
CA GLY A 194 -13.74 -29.22 -4.63
C GLY A 194 -13.17 -29.91 -3.39
N PHE A 195 -13.75 -29.70 -2.21
CA PHE A 195 -13.29 -30.37 -0.97
C PHE A 195 -13.75 -31.82 -0.85
N ASP A 196 -14.67 -32.25 -1.71
CA ASP A 196 -15.35 -33.53 -1.59
C ASP A 196 -14.83 -34.54 -2.63
N PRO A 197 -13.85 -35.39 -2.28
CA PRO A 197 -13.28 -36.36 -3.22
C PRO A 197 -14.25 -37.50 -3.55
N ASP A 198 -15.31 -37.72 -2.74
CA ASP A 198 -16.36 -38.69 -3.05
C ASP A 198 -17.32 -38.15 -4.14
N ASN A 199 -17.27 -36.84 -4.42
CA ASN A 199 -18.12 -36.14 -5.39
C ASN A 199 -19.62 -36.42 -5.18
N ASP A 200 -20.03 -36.49 -3.93
CA ASP A 200 -21.41 -36.69 -3.47
C ASP A 200 -22.00 -35.43 -2.79
N ILE A 201 -21.23 -34.34 -2.72
CA ILE A 201 -21.64 -33.00 -2.31
C ILE A 201 -21.70 -32.09 -3.54
N GLU A 202 -22.90 -31.66 -3.91
CA GLU A 202 -23.13 -30.72 -5.03
C GLU A 202 -23.15 -29.24 -4.60
N TRP A 203 -22.79 -28.93 -3.35
CA TRP A 203 -22.97 -27.62 -2.74
C TRP A 203 -21.85 -26.65 -3.14
N GLU A 204 -22.19 -25.37 -3.13
CA GLU A 204 -21.19 -24.32 -3.14
C GLU A 204 -20.62 -24.16 -1.73
N PHE A 205 -19.30 -24.16 -1.65
CA PHE A 205 -18.57 -23.82 -0.45
C PHE A 205 -18.24 -22.33 -0.50
N SER A 206 -18.47 -21.64 0.62
CA SER A 206 -18.10 -20.26 0.86
C SER A 206 -17.57 -20.15 2.28
N TRP A 207 -16.31 -19.76 2.45
CA TRP A 207 -15.67 -19.65 3.76
C TRP A 207 -14.81 -18.40 3.84
N ARG A 208 -14.55 -17.96 5.08
CA ARG A 208 -13.68 -16.82 5.33
C ARG A 208 -12.26 -17.29 5.68
N LEU A 209 -11.28 -16.56 5.18
CA LEU A 209 -9.92 -16.59 5.70
C LEU A 209 -9.68 -15.30 6.48
N HIS A 210 -9.13 -15.41 7.68
CA HIS A 210 -8.54 -14.29 8.41
C HIS A 210 -7.18 -13.98 7.80
N TYR A 211 -6.96 -12.71 7.45
CA TYR A 211 -5.68 -12.17 7.01
C TYR A 211 -4.92 -11.62 8.22
N GLU A 212 -3.65 -11.96 8.32
CA GLU A 212 -2.77 -11.44 9.36
C GLU A 212 -1.40 -11.15 8.75
N TYR A 213 -0.88 -9.95 9.03
CA TYR A 213 0.49 -9.60 8.72
C TYR A 213 1.28 -9.47 10.02
N ASP A 214 2.32 -10.31 10.17
CA ASP A 214 3.28 -10.24 11.26
C ASP A 214 4.43 -9.32 10.84
N SER A 215 4.40 -8.07 11.30
CA SER A 215 5.41 -7.06 10.96
C SER A 215 6.79 -7.33 11.54
N ALA A 216 6.88 -8.09 12.65
CA ALA A 216 8.16 -8.44 13.25
C ALA A 216 8.84 -9.57 12.47
N ALA A 217 8.07 -10.57 12.02
CA ALA A 217 8.58 -11.65 11.18
C ALA A 217 8.63 -11.29 9.69
N GLN A 218 7.97 -10.19 9.30
CA GLN A 218 7.74 -9.78 7.91
C GLN A 218 7.04 -10.89 7.11
N LYS A 219 5.99 -11.47 7.69
CA LYS A 219 5.27 -12.63 7.13
C LYS A 219 3.78 -12.40 7.08
N THR A 220 3.16 -12.87 6.00
CA THR A 220 1.71 -12.87 5.86
C THR A 220 1.16 -14.26 6.14
N TYR A 221 0.05 -14.33 6.86
CA TYR A 221 -0.64 -15.55 7.22
C TYR A 221 -2.12 -15.49 6.87
N LEU A 222 -2.64 -16.61 6.38
CA LEU A 222 -4.05 -16.81 6.12
C LEU A 222 -4.56 -17.96 6.99
N SER A 223 -5.67 -17.74 7.68
CA SER A 223 -6.25 -18.77 8.57
C SER A 223 -7.72 -18.98 8.31
N ILE A 224 -8.18 -20.23 8.28
CA ILE A 224 -9.61 -20.51 8.19
C ILE A 224 -10.30 -20.02 9.47
N VAL A 225 -11.40 -19.28 9.31
CA VAL A 225 -12.22 -18.84 10.45
C VAL A 225 -12.97 -20.06 11.02
N PRO A 226 -12.73 -20.45 12.28
CA PRO A 226 -13.32 -21.67 12.85
C PRO A 226 -14.79 -21.47 13.21
N GLY A 227 -15.54 -22.57 13.22
CA GLY A 227 -16.91 -22.61 13.75
C GLY A 227 -18.01 -22.11 12.80
N GLU A 228 -17.65 -21.58 11.63
CA GLU A 228 -18.62 -21.10 10.63
C GLU A 228 -19.12 -22.23 9.74
N ASP A 229 -20.39 -22.12 9.33
CA ASP A 229 -20.96 -22.95 8.27
C ASP A 229 -20.39 -22.50 6.92
N VAL A 230 -19.68 -23.39 6.25
CA VAL A 230 -18.99 -23.11 4.97
C VAL A 230 -19.76 -23.62 3.76
N ALA A 231 -20.76 -24.47 3.97
CA ALA A 231 -21.69 -24.91 2.94
C ALA A 231 -23.00 -25.33 3.61
N SER A 232 -24.12 -25.21 2.91
CA SER A 232 -25.42 -25.61 3.45
C SER A 232 -26.37 -26.13 2.37
N TYR A 233 -27.24 -27.06 2.76
CA TYR A 233 -28.34 -27.55 1.95
C TYR A 233 -29.46 -28.10 2.83
N GLY A 234 -30.58 -27.37 2.89
CA GLY A 234 -31.66 -27.70 3.80
C GLY A 234 -31.18 -27.72 5.26
N PRO A 235 -31.42 -28.81 6.03
CA PRO A 235 -31.03 -28.89 7.44
C PRO A 235 -29.54 -29.24 7.64
N TYR A 236 -28.81 -29.49 6.56
CA TYR A 236 -27.41 -29.89 6.63
C TYR A 236 -26.47 -28.71 6.40
N THR A 237 -25.39 -28.68 7.16
CA THR A 237 -24.28 -27.74 6.95
C THR A 237 -22.95 -28.48 7.01
N ILE A 238 -21.90 -27.87 6.47
CA ILE A 238 -20.52 -28.32 6.66
C ILE A 238 -19.77 -27.23 7.41
N ARG A 239 -18.93 -27.62 8.37
CA ARG A 239 -17.96 -26.72 9.01
C ARG A 239 -16.56 -27.26 8.84
N PHE A 240 -15.62 -26.34 8.66
CA PHE A 240 -14.21 -26.67 8.72
C PHE A 240 -13.71 -26.74 10.15
N ARG A 241 -12.81 -27.67 10.40
CA ARG A 241 -12.13 -27.82 11.69
C ARG A 241 -10.69 -28.26 11.48
N ARG A 242 -9.77 -27.66 12.23
CA ARG A 242 -8.40 -28.13 12.37
C ARG A 242 -8.36 -29.41 13.22
N LEU A 243 -7.64 -30.42 12.74
CA LEU A 243 -7.21 -31.54 13.56
C LEU A 243 -5.68 -31.53 13.63
N ALA A 244 -5.20 -31.13 14.80
CA ALA A 244 -3.78 -31.03 15.14
C ALA A 244 -3.06 -32.38 15.02
N LEU A 245 -1.82 -32.36 14.52
CA LEU A 245 -0.90 -33.52 14.52
C LEU A 245 0.22 -33.37 15.55
N ASP A 246 0.35 -32.19 16.15
CA ASP A 246 1.39 -31.76 17.07
C ASP A 246 0.95 -31.79 18.55
N GLY A 247 -0.30 -32.19 18.82
CA GLY A 247 -0.89 -32.16 20.16
C GLY A 247 -1.37 -30.77 20.62
N SER A 248 -1.30 -29.75 19.76
CA SER A 248 -1.85 -28.41 20.04
C SER A 248 -3.37 -28.43 20.17
N THR A 249 -3.89 -27.54 21.03
CA THR A 249 -5.35 -27.32 21.20
C THR A 249 -5.88 -26.19 20.33
N SER A 250 -5.04 -25.57 19.49
CA SER A 250 -5.47 -24.52 18.55
C SER A 250 -6.46 -25.08 17.53
N ASP A 251 -7.55 -24.37 17.31
CA ASP A 251 -8.56 -24.63 16.28
C ASP A 251 -8.28 -23.86 14.98
N VAL A 252 -7.32 -22.93 14.99
CA VAL A 252 -6.95 -22.07 13.86
C VAL A 252 -6.11 -22.87 12.86
N TYR A 253 -6.68 -23.17 11.69
CA TYR A 253 -5.96 -23.79 10.56
C TYR A 253 -5.25 -22.72 9.74
N ARG A 254 -3.92 -22.59 9.93
CA ARG A 254 -3.10 -21.47 9.42
C ARG A 254 -2.22 -21.89 8.25
N GLY A 255 -2.03 -20.98 7.30
CA GLY A 255 -1.04 -21.07 6.24
C GLY A 255 -0.22 -19.80 6.11
N GLU A 256 1.03 -19.96 5.69
CA GLU A 256 1.97 -18.86 5.43
C GLU A 256 1.95 -18.52 3.94
N TYR A 257 1.80 -17.23 3.62
CA TYR A 257 1.85 -16.71 2.25
C TYR A 257 3.28 -16.30 1.88
N ASP A 258 3.72 -16.78 0.73
CA ASP A 258 4.96 -16.41 0.08
C ASP A 258 4.65 -15.56 -1.16
N ALA A 259 5.08 -14.29 -1.13
CA ALA A 259 4.85 -13.31 -2.18
C ALA A 259 5.67 -13.55 -3.46
N GLU A 260 6.83 -14.20 -3.36
CA GLU A 260 7.69 -14.50 -4.51
C GLU A 260 7.07 -15.61 -5.36
N THR A 261 6.62 -16.66 -4.70
CA THR A 261 6.00 -17.82 -5.37
C THR A 261 4.48 -17.66 -5.55
N LYS A 262 3.88 -16.68 -4.88
CA LYS A 262 2.42 -16.48 -4.79
C LYS A 262 1.70 -17.72 -4.30
N THR A 263 2.25 -18.35 -3.26
CA THR A 263 1.72 -19.58 -2.69
C THR A 263 1.37 -19.42 -1.23
N VAL A 264 0.35 -20.14 -0.77
CA VAL A 264 0.03 -20.31 0.64
C VAL A 264 0.29 -21.76 0.99
N THR A 265 1.21 -22.00 1.93
CA THR A 265 1.47 -23.34 2.45
C THR A 265 0.82 -23.46 3.82
N PHE A 266 -0.16 -24.35 3.95
CA PHE A 266 -0.81 -24.61 5.23
C PHE A 266 0.06 -25.46 6.13
N GLU A 267 -0.12 -25.27 7.44
CA GLU A 267 0.60 -25.99 8.47
C GLU A 267 0.44 -27.52 8.38
N ASN A 268 1.30 -28.24 9.11
CA ASN A 268 1.24 -29.70 9.20
C ASN A 268 0.11 -30.16 10.15
N ALA A 269 -1.13 -29.90 9.76
CA ALA A 269 -2.34 -30.37 10.42
C ALA A 269 -3.33 -30.90 9.37
N ASN A 270 -4.41 -31.52 9.81
CA ASN A 270 -5.48 -31.90 8.92
C ASN A 270 -6.58 -30.83 8.89
N LEU A 271 -7.06 -30.52 7.70
CA LEU A 271 -8.32 -29.80 7.50
C LEU A 271 -9.46 -30.82 7.40
N ILE A 272 -10.42 -30.72 8.32
CA ILE A 272 -11.59 -31.59 8.37
C ILE A 272 -12.83 -30.84 7.92
N GLY A 273 -13.66 -31.49 7.11
CA GLY A 273 -15.04 -31.07 6.86
C GLY A 273 -16.01 -31.98 7.59
N ASP A 274 -16.59 -31.49 8.68
CA ASP A 274 -17.62 -32.21 9.42
C ASP A 274 -19.00 -31.77 8.90
N MET A 275 -19.86 -32.73 8.56
CA MET A 275 -21.26 -32.47 8.19
C MET A 275 -22.13 -32.51 9.44
N TYR A 276 -22.97 -31.49 9.58
CA TYR A 276 -23.92 -31.30 10.65
C TYR A 276 -25.34 -31.46 10.14
N LYS A 277 -26.24 -31.85 11.03
CA LYS A 277 -27.69 -31.76 10.84
C LYS A 277 -28.28 -31.23 12.14
N ASP A 278 -29.06 -30.15 12.05
CA ASP A 278 -29.69 -29.52 13.21
C ASP A 278 -28.66 -29.21 14.34
N GLY A 279 -27.44 -28.79 13.95
CA GLY A 279 -26.35 -28.43 14.86
C GLY A 279 -25.56 -29.61 15.46
N LEU A 280 -25.90 -30.85 15.11
CA LEU A 280 -25.20 -32.05 15.59
C LEU A 280 -24.35 -32.67 14.48
N ILE A 281 -23.09 -33.02 14.81
CA ILE A 281 -22.19 -33.72 13.89
C ILE A 281 -22.82 -35.06 13.49
N GLN A 282 -22.91 -35.30 12.19
CA GLN A 282 -23.37 -36.56 11.62
C GLN A 282 -22.19 -37.42 11.19
N ILE A 283 -21.25 -36.83 10.44
CA ILE A 283 -20.11 -37.55 9.86
C ILE A 283 -18.97 -36.58 9.50
N GLN A 284 -17.74 -37.08 9.59
CA GLN A 284 -16.57 -36.46 8.98
C GLN A 284 -16.61 -36.75 7.46
N LYS A 285 -16.98 -35.77 6.63
CA LYS A 285 -17.13 -35.98 5.18
C LYS A 285 -15.80 -36.12 4.47
N PHE A 286 -14.83 -35.29 4.82
CA PHE A 286 -13.50 -35.35 4.25
C PHE A 286 -12.44 -34.91 5.25
N ARG A 287 -11.22 -35.33 4.97
CA ARG A 287 -9.98 -34.93 5.63
C ARG A 287 -8.98 -34.60 4.55
N LEU A 288 -8.37 -33.43 4.62
CA LEU A 288 -7.25 -33.04 3.77
C LEU A 288 -5.99 -32.85 4.60
N PHE A 289 -4.84 -33.18 4.04
CA PHE A 289 -3.53 -32.91 4.62
C PHE A 289 -2.56 -32.40 3.54
N GLY A 290 -1.51 -31.71 3.99
CA GLY A 290 -0.48 -31.15 3.10
C GLY A 290 -1.06 -30.12 2.14
N CYS A 291 -2.01 -29.31 2.62
CA CYS A 291 -2.75 -28.39 1.77
C CYS A 291 -1.88 -27.21 1.32
N LYS A 292 -2.11 -26.76 0.08
CA LYS A 292 -1.49 -25.56 -0.49
C LYS A 292 -2.48 -24.81 -1.35
N MET A 293 -2.27 -23.51 -1.51
CA MET A 293 -2.94 -22.70 -2.53
C MET A 293 -1.91 -21.98 -3.39
N GLU A 294 -2.12 -21.97 -4.71
CA GLU A 294 -1.27 -21.25 -5.67
C GLU A 294 -2.11 -20.26 -6.47
N HIS A 295 -1.68 -19.00 -6.56
CA HIS A 295 -2.40 -17.93 -7.28
C HIS A 295 -2.19 -18.07 -8.78
N ILE A 296 -3.27 -18.01 -9.57
CA ILE A 296 -3.20 -18.23 -11.02
C ILE A 296 -3.55 -16.99 -11.82
N ARG A 297 -4.57 -16.22 -11.41
CA ARG A 297 -5.05 -15.05 -12.16
C ARG A 297 -5.98 -14.17 -11.35
#